data_AF-A0A4T0WW06-F1
#
_entry.id   AF-A0A4T0WW06-F1
#
_cell.length_a   1.000
_cell.length_b   1.000
_cell.length_c   1.000
_cell.angle_alpha   90.00
_cell.angle_beta   90.00
_cell.angle_gamma   90.00
#
_symmetry.space_group_name_H-M   'P 1'
#
loop_
_entity.id
_entity.type
_entity.pdbx_description
1 polymer ?
#
loop_
_entity_poly.entity_id
_entity_poly.type
_entity_poly.pdbx_seq_one_letter_code
_entity_poly.pdbx_strand_id
1 'polypeptide(L)'
;MSDDKNMIEVPKETLAEVLPVDPGKGKRVSGKNWKVEKKAFRIKSLGVRTAWEKRQEQRLREKEEKQRLKDLQAEKEAAHKAKILRIKEKREKKAEEERYERLSQIMHAKRVDRLRRREKRNKLLKER
;
A
#
# COMPACT_ATOMS: atom_id res chain seq x y z
N MET A 1 -44.82 8.00 60.32
CA MET A 1 -43.84 7.27 59.50
C MET A 1 -43.31 8.26 58.47
N SER A 2 -42.34 9.12 58.78
CA SER A 2 -40.92 8.86 59.09
C SER A 2 -40.15 8.36 57.86
N ASP A 3 -39.94 9.23 56.88
CA ASP A 3 -38.92 9.04 55.83
C ASP A 3 -37.58 9.58 56.35
N ASP A 4 -36.87 8.73 57.09
CA ASP A 4 -35.50 9.01 57.52
C ASP A 4 -34.58 8.98 56.30
N LYS A 5 -34.09 10.18 55.94
CA LYS A 5 -33.04 10.38 54.96
C LYS A 5 -31.78 9.65 55.44
N ASN A 6 -31.46 8.55 54.78
CA ASN A 6 -30.19 7.83 54.94
C ASN A 6 -29.02 8.78 54.60
N MET A 7 -28.48 9.44 55.63
CA MET A 7 -27.21 10.15 55.56
C MET A 7 -26.11 9.09 55.53
N ILE A 8 -25.51 8.89 54.37
CA ILE A 8 -24.30 8.07 54.23
C ILE A 8 -23.19 8.82 54.97
N GLU A 9 -22.86 8.36 56.18
CA GLU A 9 -21.73 8.87 56.94
C GLU A 9 -20.44 8.39 56.28
N VAL A 10 -19.89 9.22 55.41
CA VAL A 10 -18.58 8.99 54.81
C VAL A 10 -17.52 9.16 55.91
N PRO A 11 -16.63 8.17 56.14
CA PRO A 11 -15.59 8.27 57.15
C PRO A 11 -14.70 9.50 56.90
N LYS A 12 -14.36 10.25 57.96
CA LYS A 12 -13.50 11.46 57.82
C LYS A 12 -12.13 11.17 57.18
N GLU A 13 -11.66 9.93 57.31
CA GLU A 13 -10.41 9.43 56.74
C GLU A 13 -10.45 9.38 55.21
N THR A 14 -11.58 8.92 54.62
CA THR A 14 -11.71 8.85 53.16
C THR A 14 -11.86 10.24 52.53
N LEU A 15 -12.41 11.20 53.26
CA LEU A 15 -12.49 12.60 52.81
C LEU A 15 -11.11 13.29 52.81
N ALA A 16 -10.19 12.87 53.68
CA ALA A 16 -8.84 13.40 53.78
C ALA A 16 -7.92 12.90 52.66
N GLU A 17 -8.18 11.71 52.13
CA GLU A 17 -7.41 11.11 51.02
C GLU A 17 -7.78 11.71 49.65
N VAL A 18 -9.03 12.15 49.49
CA VAL A 18 -9.53 12.74 48.23
C VAL A 18 -9.11 14.21 48.05
N LEU A 19 -8.81 14.93 49.14
CA LEU A 19 -8.40 16.34 49.08
C LEU A 19 -6.89 16.46 49.27
N PRO A 20 -6.13 16.91 48.24
CA PRO A 20 -4.68 17.05 48.37
C PRO A 20 -4.36 18.14 49.41
N VAL A 21 -3.82 17.71 50.55
CA VAL A 21 -3.26 18.60 51.57
C VAL A 21 -1.89 19.05 51.10
N ASP A 22 -1.73 20.34 50.82
CA ASP A 22 -0.46 20.92 50.40
C ASP A 22 0.57 20.80 51.55
N PRO A 23 1.65 20.01 51.39
CA PRO A 23 2.60 19.75 52.47
C PRO A 23 3.34 21.02 52.92
N GLY A 24 3.33 22.09 52.13
CA GLY A 24 3.93 23.38 52.47
C GLY A 24 3.08 24.24 53.42
N LYS A 25 1.78 23.96 53.59
CA LYS A 25 0.90 24.76 54.45
C LYS A 25 0.53 23.98 55.72
N GLY A 26 1.10 24.38 56.85
CA GLY A 26 0.83 23.78 58.17
C GLY A 26 -0.64 23.93 58.64
N LYS A 27 -1.02 23.35 59.78
CA LYS A 27 -2.41 23.40 60.26
C LYS A 27 -2.81 24.81 60.72
N ARG A 28 -4.01 25.30 60.37
CA ARG A 28 -4.51 26.58 60.91
C ARG A 28 -4.85 26.42 62.39
N VAL A 29 -4.61 27.48 63.16
CA VAL A 29 -4.94 27.54 64.61
C VAL A 29 -6.41 27.26 64.88
N SER A 30 -7.32 27.60 63.94
CA SER A 30 -8.76 27.34 64.06
C SER A 30 -9.20 25.91 63.69
N GLY A 31 -8.27 25.00 63.38
CA GLY A 31 -8.57 23.60 63.04
C GLY A 31 -9.16 23.37 61.65
N LYS A 32 -9.42 24.42 60.85
CA LYS A 32 -9.90 24.30 59.46
C LYS A 32 -8.74 24.13 58.48
N ASN A 33 -8.92 23.28 57.46
CA ASN A 33 -7.93 23.09 56.40
C ASN A 33 -7.77 24.33 55.52
N TRP A 34 -6.61 24.46 54.87
CA TRP A 34 -6.39 25.47 53.83
C TRP A 34 -7.24 25.15 52.60
N LYS A 35 -7.70 26.20 51.91
CA LYS A 35 -8.33 26.03 50.59
C LYS A 35 -7.26 25.54 49.61
N VAL A 36 -7.59 24.51 48.83
CA VAL A 36 -6.71 24.01 47.76
C VAL A 36 -6.58 25.07 46.67
N GLU A 37 -5.35 25.42 46.32
CA GLU A 37 -5.08 26.34 45.22
C GLU A 37 -5.40 25.67 43.88
N LYS A 38 -6.37 26.24 43.16
CA LYS A 38 -6.74 25.75 41.83
C LYS A 38 -5.73 26.31 40.82
N LYS A 39 -4.96 25.43 40.17
CA LYS A 39 -4.15 25.84 39.00
C LYS A 39 -5.06 26.28 37.86
N ALA A 40 -4.61 27.27 37.10
CA ALA A 40 -5.30 27.69 35.89
C ALA A 40 -5.40 26.52 34.90
N PHE A 41 -6.60 26.26 34.39
CA PHE A 41 -6.83 25.23 33.39
C PHE A 41 -6.19 25.64 32.07
N ARG A 42 -5.22 24.87 31.59
CA ARG A 42 -4.53 25.13 30.32
C ARG A 42 -4.99 24.11 29.29
N ILE A 43 -5.53 24.56 28.16
CA ILE A 43 -6.00 23.67 27.08
C ILE A 43 -4.87 22.76 26.55
N LYS A 44 -3.60 23.20 26.65
CA LYS A 44 -2.42 22.38 26.31
C LYS A 44 -2.25 21.12 27.18
N SER A 45 -2.73 21.10 28.43
CA SER A 45 -2.60 19.92 29.30
C SER A 45 -3.64 18.83 29.03
N LEU A 46 -4.65 19.10 28.19
CA LEU A 46 -5.63 18.10 27.71
C LEU A 46 -5.09 17.21 26.58
N GLY A 47 -3.85 17.41 26.12
CA GLY A 47 -3.26 16.61 25.04
C GLY A 47 -3.86 16.87 23.65
N VAL A 48 -4.59 17.98 23.48
CA VAL A 48 -5.16 18.36 22.18
C VAL A 48 -4.02 18.79 21.25
N ARG A 49 -3.68 17.92 20.29
CA ARG A 49 -2.70 18.18 19.23
C ARG A 49 -3.00 19.50 18.51
N THR A 50 -1.96 20.25 18.20
CA THR A 50 -2.11 21.53 17.47
C THR A 50 -2.71 21.28 16.08
N ALA A 51 -3.46 22.25 15.54
CA ALA A 51 -4.00 22.14 14.18
C ALA A 51 -2.90 21.94 13.11
N TRP A 52 -1.67 22.37 13.40
CA TRP A 52 -0.51 22.12 12.54
C TRP A 52 -0.06 20.66 12.60
N GLU A 53 0.08 20.06 13.79
CA GLU A 53 0.43 18.64 13.94
C GLU A 53 -0.55 17.73 13.21
N LYS A 54 -1.85 17.99 13.33
CA LYS A 54 -2.89 17.24 12.62
C LYS A 54 -2.72 17.31 11.10
N ARG A 55 -2.38 18.49 10.56
CA ARG A 55 -2.13 18.68 9.12
C ARG A 55 -0.83 18.02 8.65
N GLN A 56 0.18 17.89 9.51
CA GLN A 56 1.41 17.17 9.19
C GLN A 56 1.16 15.66 9.17
N GLU A 57 0.44 15.15 10.16
CA GLU A 57 0.05 13.74 10.23
C GLU A 57 -0.81 13.33 9.02
N GLN A 58 -1.79 14.16 8.63
CA GLN A 58 -2.57 13.93 7.41
C GLN A 58 -1.70 13.91 6.15
N ARG A 59 -0.79 14.88 6.00
CA ARG A 59 0.14 14.91 4.85
C ARG A 59 1.06 13.69 4.81
N LEU A 60 1.50 13.18 5.95
CA LEU A 60 2.31 11.97 6.02
C LEU A 60 1.51 10.76 5.55
N ARG A 61 0.28 10.58 6.07
CA ARG A 61 -0.64 9.51 5.66
C ARG A 61 -0.94 9.55 4.16
N GLU A 62 -1.25 10.72 3.61
CA GLU A 62 -1.51 10.88 2.17
C GLU A 62 -0.28 10.53 1.32
N LYS A 63 0.93 10.85 1.79
CA LYS A 63 2.17 10.50 1.09
C LYS A 63 2.36 8.99 1.06
N GLU A 64 2.16 8.31 2.19
CA GLU A 64 2.24 6.86 2.29
C GLU A 64 1.20 6.18 1.38
N GLU A 65 -0.05 6.65 1.39
CA GLU A 65 -1.11 6.14 0.52
C GLU A 65 -0.78 6.32 -0.96
N LYS A 66 -0.31 7.51 -1.35
CA LYS A 66 0.10 7.79 -2.73
C LYS A 66 1.28 6.93 -3.18
N GLN A 67 2.24 6.67 -2.29
CA GLN A 67 3.36 5.77 -2.58
C GLN A 67 2.86 4.35 -2.82
N ARG A 68 2.05 3.80 -1.90
CA ARG A 68 1.45 2.46 -2.08
C ARG A 68 0.65 2.33 -3.37
N LEU A 69 -0.13 3.36 -3.73
CA LEU A 69 -0.90 3.35 -4.98
C LEU A 69 0.01 3.36 -6.22
N LYS A 70 1.10 4.14 -6.19
CA LYS A 70 2.08 4.17 -7.29
C LYS A 70 2.78 2.83 -7.44
N ASP A 71 3.18 2.21 -6.34
CA ASP A 71 3.86 0.91 -6.36
C ASP A 71 2.95 -0.17 -6.97
N LEU A 72 1.67 -0.21 -6.55
CA LEU A 72 0.67 -1.13 -7.11
C LEU A 72 0.41 -0.90 -8.60
N GLN A 73 0.39 0.36 -9.06
CA GLN A 73 0.24 0.67 -10.49
C GLN A 73 1.48 0.25 -11.28
N ALA A 74 2.68 0.52 -10.76
CA ALA A 74 3.93 0.14 -11.40
C ALA A 74 4.06 -1.38 -11.56
N GLU A 75 3.68 -2.16 -10.54
CA GLU A 75 3.65 -3.62 -10.60
C GLU A 75 2.68 -4.13 -11.68
N LYS A 76 1.45 -3.58 -11.73
CA LYS A 76 0.46 -3.93 -12.76
C LYS A 76 0.97 -3.63 -14.17
N GLU A 77 1.56 -2.46 -14.37
CA GLU A 77 2.13 -2.07 -15.65
C GLU A 77 3.32 -2.95 -16.04
N ALA A 78 4.19 -3.30 -15.11
CA ALA A 78 5.32 -4.18 -15.35
C ALA A 78 4.85 -5.57 -15.79
N ALA A 79 3.85 -6.14 -15.11
CA ALA A 79 3.25 -7.41 -15.49
C ALA A 79 2.60 -7.36 -16.89
N HIS A 80 1.90 -6.26 -17.20
CA HIS A 80 1.31 -6.05 -18.52
C HIS A 80 2.37 -5.91 -19.63
N LYS A 81 3.42 -5.12 -19.40
CA LYS A 81 4.55 -4.96 -20.32
C LYS A 81 5.27 -6.29 -20.54
N ALA A 82 5.52 -7.07 -19.50
CA ALA A 82 6.11 -8.41 -19.61
C ALA A 82 5.26 -9.35 -20.47
N LYS A 83 3.93 -9.31 -20.33
CA LYS A 83 3.02 -10.09 -21.18
C LYS A 83 3.10 -9.66 -22.64
N ILE A 84 3.12 -8.36 -22.91
CA ILE A 84 3.23 -7.82 -24.28
C ILE A 84 4.56 -8.26 -24.92
N LEU A 85 5.67 -8.12 -24.19
CA LEU A 85 7.00 -8.51 -24.69
C LEU A 85 7.03 -10.00 -25.06
N ARG A 86 6.54 -10.88 -24.18
CA ARG A 86 6.43 -12.32 -24.45
C ARG A 86 5.59 -12.63 -25.70
N ILE A 87 4.51 -11.89 -25.93
CA ILE A 87 3.67 -12.07 -27.13
C ILE A 87 4.41 -11.61 -28.39
N LYS A 88 5.10 -10.47 -28.33
CA LYS A 88 5.90 -9.96 -29.44
C LYS A 88 7.03 -10.92 -29.81
N GLU A 89 7.82 -11.36 -28.83
CA GLU A 89 8.88 -12.34 -29.01
C GLU A 89 8.38 -13.63 -29.66
N LYS A 90 7.21 -14.15 -29.22
CA LYS A 90 6.60 -15.33 -29.84
C LYS A 90 6.19 -15.10 -31.29
N ARG A 91 5.67 -13.91 -31.62
CA ARG A 91 5.29 -13.56 -33.00
C ARG A 91 6.51 -13.37 -33.90
N GLU A 92 7.55 -12.74 -33.38
CA GLU A 92 8.82 -12.53 -34.10
C GLU A 92 9.49 -13.87 -34.40
N LYS A 93 9.61 -14.76 -33.41
CA LYS A 93 10.14 -16.12 -33.62
C LYS A 93 9.36 -16.89 -34.69
N LYS A 94 8.02 -16.87 -34.62
CA LYS A 94 7.18 -17.51 -35.65
C LYS A 94 7.38 -16.89 -37.03
N ALA A 95 7.46 -15.57 -37.13
CA ALA A 95 7.67 -14.89 -38.41
C ALA A 95 9.05 -15.23 -39.02
N GLU A 96 10.08 -15.38 -38.19
CA GLU A 96 11.39 -15.84 -38.62
C GLU A 96 11.36 -17.29 -39.12
N GLU A 97 10.75 -18.20 -38.35
CA GLU A 97 10.53 -19.60 -38.74
C GLU A 97 9.80 -19.69 -40.09
N GLU A 98 8.65 -19.01 -40.23
CA GLU A 98 7.87 -18.96 -41.47
C GLU A 98 8.68 -18.39 -42.64
N ARG A 99 9.54 -17.39 -42.39
CA ARG A 99 10.41 -16.83 -43.44
C ARG A 99 11.41 -17.87 -43.93
N TYR A 100 12.02 -18.62 -43.03
CA TYR A 100 12.95 -19.69 -43.39
C TYR A 100 12.24 -20.84 -44.11
N GLU A 101 11.04 -21.22 -43.67
CA GLU A 101 10.22 -22.23 -44.33
C GLU A 101 9.82 -21.81 -45.75
N ARG A 102 9.38 -20.56 -45.95
CA ARG A 102 9.08 -20.06 -47.30
C ARG A 102 10.31 -20.08 -48.20
N LEU A 103 11.48 -19.71 -47.67
CA LEU A 103 12.72 -19.74 -48.44
C LEU A 103 13.11 -21.18 -48.82
N SER A 104 12.98 -22.13 -47.89
CA SER A 104 13.29 -23.54 -48.15
C SER A 104 12.32 -24.15 -49.17
N GLN A 105 11.02 -23.84 -49.08
CA GLN A 105 10.00 -24.23 -50.06
C GLN A 105 10.33 -23.71 -51.46
N ILE A 106 10.71 -22.43 -51.58
CA ILE A 106 11.10 -21.83 -52.87
C ILE A 106 12.31 -22.57 -53.46
N MET A 107 13.32 -22.89 -52.66
CA MET A 107 14.51 -23.60 -53.14
C MET A 107 14.19 -25.05 -53.52
N HIS A 108 13.34 -25.72 -52.74
CA HIS A 108 12.85 -27.05 -53.05
C HIS A 108 12.07 -27.07 -54.36
N ALA A 109 11.14 -26.14 -54.57
CA ALA A 109 10.39 -25.99 -55.82
C ALA A 109 11.34 -25.79 -57.02
N LYS A 110 12.33 -24.90 -56.89
CA LYS A 110 13.35 -24.69 -57.93
C LYS A 110 14.14 -25.97 -58.25
N ARG A 111 14.46 -26.80 -57.24
CA ARG A 111 15.16 -28.08 -57.44
C ARG A 111 14.27 -29.08 -58.18
N VAL A 112 13.03 -29.23 -57.75
CA VAL A 112 12.04 -30.12 -58.38
C VAL A 112 11.83 -29.73 -59.84
N ASP A 113 11.67 -28.45 -60.13
CA ASP A 113 11.49 -27.98 -61.51
C ASP A 113 12.73 -28.22 -62.39
N ARG A 114 13.95 -28.08 -61.83
CA ARG A 114 15.19 -28.42 -62.54
C ARG A 114 15.24 -29.92 -62.87
N LEU A 115 14.82 -30.79 -61.95
CA LEU A 115 14.75 -32.23 -62.18
C LEU A 115 13.72 -32.56 -63.27
N ARG A 116 12.49 -32.02 -63.18
CA ARG A 116 11.45 -32.19 -64.21
C ARG A 116 11.92 -31.75 -65.59
N ARG A 117 12.65 -30.63 -65.70
CA ARG A 117 13.22 -30.17 -66.99
C ARG A 117 14.32 -31.08 -67.51
N ARG A 118 15.14 -31.69 -66.64
CA ARG A 118 16.15 -32.69 -67.06
C ARG A 118 15.48 -33.97 -67.53
N GLU A 119 14.50 -34.47 -66.79
CA GLU A 119 13.71 -35.66 -67.16
C GLU A 119 13.04 -35.48 -68.52
N LYS A 120 12.37 -34.33 -68.74
CA LYS A 120 11.78 -34.01 -70.05
C LYS A 120 12.81 -34.05 -71.19
N ARG A 121 13.99 -33.45 -71.00
CA ARG A 121 15.07 -33.47 -72.01
C ARG A 121 15.63 -34.87 -72.24
N ASN A 122 15.92 -35.62 -71.17
CA ASN A 122 16.45 -36.98 -71.27
C ASN A 122 15.46 -37.92 -71.94
N LYS A 123 14.16 -37.75 -71.68
CA LYS A 123 13.10 -38.51 -72.35
C LYS A 123 13.11 -38.25 -73.86
N LEU A 124 13.10 -36.97 -74.28
CA LEU A 124 13.16 -36.59 -75.70
C LEU A 124 14.43 -37.12 -76.40
N LEU A 125 15.56 -37.18 -75.70
CA LEU A 125 16.82 -37.69 -76.25
C LEU A 125 16.90 -39.22 -76.28
N LYS A 126 16.11 -39.92 -75.46
CA LYS A 126 16.05 -41.40 -75.42
C LYS A 126 15.02 -41.96 -76.41
N GLU A 127 14.01 -41.17 -76.74
CA GLU A 127 12.97 -41.50 -77.74
C GLU A 127 13.36 -41.09 -79.18
N ARG A 128 14.58 -40.56 -79.38
CA ARG A 128 15.17 -40.25 -80.69
C ARG A 128 16.28 -41.24 -81.02
#